data_AF-A0A931UR91-F1
#
_entry.id   AF-A0A931UR91-F1
#
_cell.length_a   1.000
_cell.length_b   1.000
_cell.length_c   1.000
_cell.angle_alpha   90.00
_cell.angle_beta   90.00
_cell.angle_gamma   90.00
#
_symmetry.space_group_name_H-M   'P 1'
#
loop_
_entity.id
_entity.type
_entity.pdbx_description
1 polymer ?
#
loop_
_entity_poly.entity_id
_entity_poly.type
_entity_poly.pdbx_seq_one_letter_code
_entity_poly.pdbx_strand_id
1 'polypeptide(L)'
;MQAADVPAASRPEVLNVALYQDIGTLDPHAGVVPDWLAFLGNLYEPLVDRDDTLTGRRGVLATSWEVSADGLTYTFRLRPGVRFSDGAPFDAKAVRFSYDQRGQVLTRTDRTDRATTHTYDTNGSLASVTDS
;
A
#
# COMPACT_ATOMS: atom_id res chain seq x y z
N MET A 1 -32.69 22.47 -31.21
CA MET A 1 -31.93 21.98 -30.03
C MET A 1 -32.23 20.51 -29.91
N GLN A 2 -31.24 19.65 -30.17
CA GLN A 2 -31.40 18.19 -30.10
C GLN A 2 -30.75 17.72 -28.81
N ALA A 3 -31.52 17.02 -27.97
CA ALA A 3 -31.03 16.46 -26.71
C ALA A 3 -29.98 15.39 -27.01
N ALA A 4 -28.81 15.51 -26.37
CA ALA A 4 -27.77 14.49 -26.42
C ALA A 4 -28.25 13.26 -25.63
N ASP A 5 -28.20 12.11 -26.29
CA ASP A 5 -28.45 10.80 -25.72
C ASP A 5 -27.28 10.47 -24.77
N VAL A 6 -27.57 10.22 -23.48
CA VAL A 6 -26.56 9.84 -22.48
C VAL A 6 -26.44 8.31 -22.55
N PRO A 7 -25.26 7.73 -22.84
CA PRO A 7 -25.13 6.29 -22.91
C PRO A 7 -25.43 5.66 -21.56
N ALA A 8 -26.35 4.68 -21.56
CA ALA A 8 -26.72 3.93 -20.37
C ALA A 8 -25.49 3.24 -19.77
N ALA A 9 -25.30 3.38 -18.45
CA ALA A 9 -24.25 2.69 -17.71
C ALA A 9 -24.34 1.18 -17.94
N SER A 10 -23.22 0.56 -18.31
CA SER A 10 -23.10 -0.89 -18.47
C SER A 10 -23.50 -1.61 -17.18
N ARG A 11 -24.16 -2.77 -17.31
CA ARG A 11 -24.47 -3.65 -16.18
C ARG A 11 -23.20 -3.99 -15.40
N PRO A 12 -23.25 -4.26 -14.08
CA PRO A 12 -22.08 -4.68 -13.34
C PRO A 12 -21.48 -5.93 -13.99
N GLU A 13 -20.23 -5.83 -14.44
CA GLU A 13 -19.44 -6.98 -14.87
C GLU A 13 -19.02 -7.76 -13.64
N VAL A 14 -19.59 -8.96 -13.45
CA VAL A 14 -19.26 -9.83 -12.32
C VAL A 14 -18.20 -10.84 -12.78
N LEU A 15 -17.01 -10.74 -12.20
CA LEU A 15 -15.93 -11.72 -12.37
C LEU A 15 -15.93 -12.69 -11.17
N ASN A 16 -16.20 -13.97 -11.43
CA ASN A 16 -16.09 -15.02 -10.42
C ASN A 16 -14.71 -15.68 -10.51
N VAL A 17 -13.90 -15.54 -9.46
CA VAL A 17 -12.56 -16.14 -9.37
C VAL A 17 -12.58 -17.20 -8.28
N ALA A 18 -12.20 -18.45 -8.62
CA ALA A 18 -12.01 -19.50 -7.64
C ALA A 18 -10.61 -19.38 -7.02
N LEU A 19 -10.54 -19.47 -5.69
CA LEU A 19 -9.28 -19.47 -4.95
C LEU A 19 -8.93 -20.90 -4.53
N TYR A 20 -7.65 -21.23 -4.56
CA TYR A 20 -7.14 -22.56 -4.16
C TYR A 20 -7.28 -22.80 -2.65
N GLN A 21 -7.18 -21.75 -1.84
CA GLN A 21 -7.26 -21.76 -0.39
C GLN A 21 -7.99 -20.51 0.13
N ASP A 22 -8.51 -20.60 1.34
CA ASP A 22 -9.15 -19.47 2.01
C ASP A 22 -8.13 -18.37 2.37
N ILE A 23 -8.61 -17.14 2.53
CA ILE A 23 -7.76 -16.00 2.89
C ILE A 23 -7.62 -15.97 4.41
N GLY A 24 -6.42 -16.29 4.90
CA GLY A 24 -6.17 -16.33 6.35
C GLY A 24 -6.10 -14.96 7.03
N THR A 25 -5.80 -13.89 6.28
CA THR A 25 -5.70 -12.52 6.82
C THR A 25 -5.84 -11.47 5.71
N LEU A 26 -6.37 -10.30 6.08
CA LEU A 26 -6.39 -9.09 5.24
C LEU A 26 -5.29 -8.09 5.61
N ASP A 27 -4.45 -8.39 6.61
CA ASP A 27 -3.32 -7.56 6.98
C ASP A 27 -2.14 -7.84 6.02
N PRO A 28 -1.72 -6.85 5.19
CA PRO A 28 -0.62 -7.02 4.25
C PRO A 28 0.75 -7.25 4.91
N HIS A 29 0.88 -7.02 6.22
CA HIS A 29 2.09 -7.33 6.98
C HIS A 29 2.12 -8.75 7.55
N ALA A 30 0.97 -9.42 7.65
CA ALA A 30 0.85 -10.76 8.22
C ALA A 30 0.73 -11.86 7.15
N GLY A 31 0.27 -11.51 5.94
CA GLY A 31 0.13 -12.45 4.82
C GLY A 31 1.35 -12.50 3.91
N VAL A 32 2.01 -13.66 3.80
CA VAL A 32 3.18 -13.86 2.90
C VAL A 32 2.91 -14.86 1.77
N VAL A 33 1.66 -15.31 1.60
CA VAL A 33 1.29 -16.30 0.57
C VAL A 33 0.91 -15.58 -0.75
N PRO A 34 1.45 -15.99 -1.92
CA PRO A 34 1.23 -15.29 -3.19
C PRO A 34 -0.24 -15.08 -3.58
N ASP A 35 -1.10 -16.08 -3.34
CA ASP A 35 -2.54 -16.00 -3.63
C ASP A 35 -3.21 -14.87 -2.84
N TRP A 36 -2.78 -14.66 -1.59
CA TRP A 36 -3.31 -13.61 -0.72
C TRP A 36 -2.79 -12.24 -1.14
N LEU A 37 -1.53 -12.13 -1.60
CA LEU A 37 -0.98 -10.89 -2.12
C LEU A 37 -1.72 -10.40 -3.37
N ALA A 38 -2.16 -11.32 -4.24
CA ALA A 38 -2.99 -10.99 -5.40
C ALA A 38 -4.36 -10.45 -4.98
N PHE A 39 -4.97 -11.00 -3.92
CA PHE A 39 -6.21 -10.48 -3.37
C PHE A 39 -6.03 -9.10 -2.71
N LEU A 40 -5.00 -8.95 -1.89
CA LEU A 40 -4.65 -7.70 -1.21
C LEU A 40 -4.33 -6.56 -2.19
N GLY A 41 -3.79 -6.88 -3.37
CA GLY A 41 -3.61 -5.91 -4.46
C GLY A 41 -4.89 -5.27 -4.97
N ASN A 42 -6.07 -5.83 -4.67
CA ASN A 42 -7.37 -5.18 -4.96
C ASN A 42 -7.80 -4.21 -3.85
N LEU A 43 -7.22 -4.32 -2.65
CA LEU A 43 -7.60 -3.53 -1.48
C LEU A 43 -6.59 -2.43 -1.16
N TYR A 44 -5.32 -2.64 -1.49
CA TYR A 44 -4.21 -1.74 -1.19
C TYR A 44 -3.43 -1.38 -2.46
N GLU A 45 -3.04 -0.11 -2.55
CA GLU A 45 -2.15 0.38 -3.60
C GLU A 45 -0.79 0.79 -2.99
N PRO A 46 0.35 0.41 -3.61
CA PRO A 46 1.67 0.81 -3.14
C PRO A 46 2.00 2.27 -3.56
N LEU A 47 3.10 2.82 -3.03
CA LEU A 47 3.64 4.09 -3.55
C LEU A 47 4.17 3.94 -4.99
N VAL A 48 4.88 2.85 -5.24
CA VAL A 48 5.56 2.52 -6.50
C VAL A 48 5.35 1.03 -6.77
N ASP A 49 5.17 0.67 -8.03
CA ASP A 49 5.00 -0.71 -8.48
C ASP A 49 5.99 -1.03 -9.61
N ARG A 50 6.07 -2.29 -10.03
CA ARG A 50 6.81 -2.70 -11.24
C ARG A 50 6.09 -2.19 -12.48
N ASP A 51 6.86 -1.73 -13.46
CA ASP A 51 6.30 -1.42 -14.78
C ASP A 51 6.08 -2.70 -15.61
N ASP A 52 5.60 -2.53 -16.84
CA ASP A 52 5.28 -3.64 -17.74
C ASP A 52 6.51 -4.43 -18.19
N THR A 53 7.73 -3.90 -17.95
CA THR A 53 8.98 -4.62 -18.18
C THR A 53 9.34 -5.57 -17.04
N LEU A 54 8.58 -5.53 -15.93
CA LEU A 54 8.80 -6.27 -14.68
C LEU A 54 10.14 -5.98 -13.97
N THR A 55 11.00 -5.15 -14.55
CA THR A 55 12.32 -4.80 -14.02
C THR A 55 12.40 -3.35 -13.58
N GLY A 56 11.71 -2.45 -14.30
CA GLY A 56 11.61 -1.04 -13.93
C GLY A 56 10.56 -0.76 -12.85
N ARG A 57 10.29 0.54 -12.63
CA ARG A 57 9.42 1.05 -11.57
C ARG A 57 8.50 2.13 -12.13
N ARG A 58 7.23 2.07 -11.76
CA ARG A 58 6.21 3.08 -12.07
C ARG A 58 5.58 3.63 -10.80
N GLY A 59 5.21 4.90 -10.80
CA GLY A 59 4.47 5.52 -9.70
C GLY A 59 3.01 5.06 -9.67
N VAL A 60 2.50 4.74 -8.48
CA VAL A 60 1.08 4.43 -8.25
C VAL A 60 0.47 5.54 -7.39
N LEU A 61 0.67 5.48 -6.06
CA LEU A 61 0.29 6.57 -5.14
C LEU A 61 1.33 7.69 -5.07
N ALA A 62 2.57 7.44 -5.49
CA ALA A 62 3.57 8.49 -5.70
C ALA A 62 3.60 8.91 -7.17
N THR A 63 3.62 10.23 -7.44
CA THR A 63 3.76 10.77 -8.79
C THR A 63 5.21 10.84 -9.25
N SER A 64 6.14 10.97 -8.31
CA SER A 64 7.60 10.98 -8.56
C SER A 64 8.35 10.69 -7.26
N TRP A 65 9.61 10.29 -7.36
CA TRP A 65 10.50 10.17 -6.22
C TRP A 65 11.94 10.54 -6.57
N GLU A 66 12.68 10.95 -5.55
CA GLU A 66 14.09 11.28 -5.62
C GLU A 66 14.86 10.39 -4.63
N VAL A 67 16.04 9.92 -5.05
CA VAL A 67 16.91 9.08 -4.23
C VAL A 67 18.22 9.84 -4.02
N SER A 68 18.66 9.97 -2.77
CA SER A 68 19.94 10.60 -2.45
C SER A 68 21.12 9.82 -3.03
N ALA A 69 22.26 10.49 -3.18
CA ALA A 69 23.47 9.89 -3.77
C ALA A 69 24.00 8.67 -2.98
N ASP A 70 23.76 8.63 -1.67
CA ASP A 70 24.12 7.51 -0.79
C ASP A 70 23.08 6.37 -0.81
N GLY A 71 21.93 6.56 -1.47
CA GLY A 71 20.86 5.57 -1.54
C GLY A 71 20.09 5.36 -0.25
N LEU A 72 20.26 6.24 0.75
CA LEU A 72 19.65 6.09 2.09
C LEU A 72 18.43 6.96 2.32
N THR A 73 18.23 8.01 1.51
CA THR A 73 17.09 8.91 1.61
C THR A 73 16.25 8.84 0.35
N TYR A 74 14.96 8.52 0.52
CA TYR A 74 13.98 8.48 -0.56
C TYR A 74 12.91 9.54 -0.27
N THR A 75 12.73 10.47 -1.21
CA THR A 75 11.70 11.52 -1.11
C THR A 75 10.62 11.25 -2.14
N PHE A 76 9.39 10.97 -1.69
CA PHE A 76 8.25 10.70 -2.56
C PHE A 76 7.31 11.92 -2.64
N ARG A 77 6.88 12.27 -3.85
CA ARG A 77 5.76 13.21 -4.07
C ARG A 77 4.47 12.41 -4.21
N LEU A 78 3.52 12.61 -3.30
CA LEU A 78 2.26 11.87 -3.27
C LEU A 78 1.25 12.43 -4.28
N ARG A 79 0.40 11.55 -4.82
CA ARG A 79 -0.69 11.92 -5.73
C ARG A 79 -1.77 12.72 -4.97
N PRO A 80 -2.14 13.91 -5.45
CA PRO A 80 -3.14 14.74 -4.77
C PRO A 80 -4.55 14.15 -4.94
N GLY A 81 -5.40 14.40 -3.94
CA GLY A 81 -6.83 14.07 -4.01
C GLY A 81 -7.17 12.59 -3.81
N VAL A 82 -6.19 11.74 -3.54
CA VAL A 82 -6.44 10.33 -3.19
C VAL A 82 -7.10 10.25 -1.81
N ARG A 83 -8.06 9.32 -1.69
CA ARG A 83 -8.80 9.06 -0.45
C ARG A 83 -8.84 7.57 -0.17
N PHE A 84 -8.86 7.22 1.10
CA PHE A 84 -9.20 5.87 1.55
C PHE A 84 -10.69 5.59 1.34
N SER A 85 -11.08 4.32 1.39
CA SER A 85 -12.46 3.87 1.18
C SER A 85 -13.46 4.43 2.21
N ASP A 86 -12.98 4.89 3.36
CA ASP A 86 -13.78 5.58 4.39
C ASP A 86 -13.92 7.11 4.15
N GLY A 87 -13.29 7.62 3.08
CA GLY A 87 -13.31 9.02 2.68
C GLY A 87 -12.17 9.87 3.26
N ALA A 88 -11.33 9.32 4.15
CA ALA A 88 -10.19 10.05 4.71
C ALA A 88 -9.16 10.40 3.62
N PRO A 89 -8.49 11.56 3.69
CA PRO A 89 -7.47 11.93 2.71
C PRO A 89 -6.20 11.07 2.88
N PHE A 90 -5.57 10.73 1.76
CA PHE A 90 -4.23 10.16 1.73
C PHE A 90 -3.18 11.29 1.75
N ASP A 91 -2.42 11.38 2.84
CA ASP A 91 -1.37 12.39 3.03
C ASP A 91 -0.09 11.78 3.63
N ALA A 92 0.97 12.59 3.76
CA ALA A 92 2.27 12.14 4.26
C ALA A 92 2.22 11.58 5.70
N LYS A 93 1.21 11.95 6.49
CA LYS A 93 1.05 11.43 7.86
C LYS A 93 0.53 9.99 7.83
N ALA A 94 -0.35 9.68 6.88
CA ALA A 94 -0.88 8.33 6.69
C ALA A 94 0.19 7.31 6.24
N VAL A 95 1.34 7.77 5.73
CA VAL A 95 2.45 6.92 5.25
C VAL A 95 3.71 7.04 6.11
N ARG A 96 3.60 7.52 7.35
CA ARG A 96 4.76 7.68 8.23
C ARG A 96 5.17 6.34 8.84
N PHE A 97 6.16 5.73 8.21
CA PHE A 97 6.83 4.53 8.71
C PHE A 97 8.34 4.80 8.89
N SER A 98 8.90 4.31 9.99
CA SER A 98 10.35 4.21 10.17
C SER A 98 10.76 2.77 9.93
N TYR A 99 11.82 2.53 9.17
CA TYR A 99 12.37 1.20 8.91
C TYR A 99 13.81 1.07 9.44
N ASP A 100 14.25 -0.14 9.78
CA ASP A 100 15.65 -0.42 10.08
C ASP A 100 16.47 -0.72 8.80
N GLN A 101 17.77 -0.95 8.97
CA GLN A 101 18.70 -1.26 7.87
C GLN A 101 18.38 -2.58 7.13
N ARG A 102 17.50 -3.41 7.66
CA ARG A 102 17.04 -4.66 7.05
C ARG A 102 15.67 -4.50 6.39
N GLY A 103 15.12 -3.27 6.35
CA GLY A 103 13.82 -2.97 5.76
C GLY A 103 12.64 -3.36 6.66
N GLN A 104 12.86 -3.58 7.95
CA GLN A 104 11.81 -3.94 8.90
C GLN A 104 11.15 -2.70 9.50
N VAL A 105 9.82 -2.68 9.64
CA VAL A 105 9.07 -1.50 10.12
C VAL A 105 9.31 -1.30 11.62
N LEU A 106 10.19 -0.37 12.00
CA LEU A 106 10.44 -0.03 13.41
C LEU A 106 9.28 0.72 14.07
N THR A 107 8.65 1.64 13.35
CA THR A 107 7.58 2.46 13.91
C THR A 107 6.55 2.75 12.84
N ARG A 108 5.27 2.52 13.17
CA ARG A 108 4.12 3.00 12.41
C ARG A 108 3.45 4.08 13.24
N THR A 109 3.35 5.29 12.72
CA THR A 109 2.48 6.32 13.33
C THR A 109 1.17 6.33 12.56
N ASP A 110 0.07 6.11 13.26
CA ASP A 110 -1.25 6.23 12.66
C ASP A 110 -1.68 7.70 12.56
N ARG A 111 -2.80 7.93 11.88
CA ARG A 111 -3.37 9.27 11.65
C ARG A 111 -3.84 9.97 12.94
N THR A 112 -3.98 9.23 14.05
CA THR A 112 -4.33 9.77 15.37
C THR A 112 -3.11 10.06 16.24
N ASP A 113 -1.91 10.10 15.63
CA ASP A 113 -0.61 10.23 16.31
C ASP A 113 -0.30 9.08 17.28
N ARG A 114 -1.01 7.94 17.21
CA ARG A 114 -0.59 6.74 17.95
C ARG A 114 0.54 6.06 17.23
N ALA A 115 1.62 5.81 17.96
CA ALA A 115 2.79 5.13 17.45
C ALA A 115 2.78 3.68 17.91
N THR A 116 2.67 2.76 16.96
CA THR A 116 2.94 1.34 17.21
C THR A 116 4.41 1.08 16.86
N THR A 117 5.20 0.68 17.85
CA THR A 117 6.61 0.32 17.68
C THR A 117 6.74 -1.19 17.59
N HIS A 118 7.45 -1.67 16.58
CA HIS A 118 7.77 -3.08 16.43
C HIS A 118 9.27 -3.28 16.71
N THR A 119 9.60 -4.24 17.55
CA THR A 119 10.98 -4.71 17.70
C THR A 119 11.11 -6.07 17.04
N TYR A 120 12.26 -6.31 16.39
CA TYR A 120 12.56 -7.57 15.71
C TYR A 120 13.78 -8.22 16.37
N ASP A 121 13.81 -9.54 16.39
CA ASP A 121 14.98 -10.30 16.82
C ASP A 121 16.05 -10.39 15.71
N THR A 122 17.22 -10.97 16.02
CA THR A 122 18.34 -11.12 15.06
C THR A 122 18.01 -11.99 13.85
N ASN A 123 16.92 -12.76 13.90
CA ASN A 123 16.44 -13.61 12.80
C ASN A 123 15.39 -12.90 11.93
N GLY A 124 15.05 -11.66 12.26
CA GLY A 124 14.06 -10.87 11.54
C GLY A 124 12.61 -11.17 11.93
N SER A 125 12.39 -11.97 12.98
CA SER A 125 11.04 -12.26 13.48
C SER A 125 10.56 -11.14 14.41
N LEU A 126 9.26 -10.84 14.36
CA LEU A 126 8.64 -9.82 15.21
C LEU A 126 8.71 -10.24 16.68
N ALA A 127 9.49 -9.51 17.47
CA ALA A 127 9.78 -9.82 18.88
C ALA A 127 8.80 -9.14 19.84
N SER A 128 8.34 -7.93 19.54
CA SER A 128 7.34 -7.22 20.36
C SER A 128 6.60 -6.16 19.56
N VAL A 129 5.35 -5.94 19.94
CA VAL A 129 4.51 -4.83 19.47
C VAL A 129 4.12 -4.00 20.68
N THR A 130 4.50 -2.72 20.69
CA THR A 130 4.13 -1.79 21.76
C THR A 130 3.29 -0.66 21.17
N ASP A 131 2.11 -0.47 21.73
CA ASP A 131 1.16 0.61 21.39
C ASP A 131 1.19 1.70 22.48
N SER A 132 0.93 2.96 22.13
CA SER A 132 0.93 4.12 23.04
C SER A 132 -0.25 5.05 22.81
#